data_AF-A0A916RBZ5-F1
#
_entry.id   AF-A0A916RBZ5-F1
#
_cell.length_a   1.000
_cell.length_b   1.000
_cell.length_c   1.000
_cell.angle_alpha   90.00
_cell.angle_beta   90.00
_cell.angle_gamma   90.00
#
_symmetry.space_group_name_H-M   'P 1'
#
loop_
_entity.id
_entity.type
_entity.pdbx_description
1 polymer ?
#
loop_
_entity_poly.entity_id
_entity_poly.type
_entity_poly.pdbx_seq_one_letter_code
_entity_poly.pdbx_strand_id
1 'polypeptide(L)'
;MGKIDEAIEHWQARTEINNQFVEPKLAIGVALYNKGKITESLIIAEAALKLDKSWGNLQRLKKELWGDKLLEDAAKLLENPQIKVLLSENEE
;
A
#
# COMPACT_ATOMS: atom_id res chain seq x y z
N MET A 1 9.61 15.99 7.04
CA MET A 1 8.28 16.09 6.42
C MET A 1 8.46 16.34 4.94
N GLY A 2 7.61 15.84 4.05
CA GLY A 2 7.70 16.15 2.61
C GLY A 2 7.13 15.06 1.70
N LYS A 3 7.90 14.01 1.40
CA LYS A 3 7.54 13.08 0.31
C LYS A 3 6.31 12.20 0.54
N ILE A 4 5.94 11.98 1.81
CA ILE A 4 4.77 11.14 2.14
C ILE A 4 3.48 11.94 1.98
N ASP A 5 3.48 13.21 2.40
CA ASP A 5 2.30 14.06 2.29
C ASP A 5 2.04 14.45 0.83
N GLU A 6 3.10 14.72 0.05
CA GLU A 6 3.00 14.92 -1.40
C GLU A 6 2.48 13.67 -2.12
N ALA A 7 2.94 12.48 -1.72
CA ALA A 7 2.36 11.25 -2.21
C ALA A 7 0.87 11.22 -1.82
N ILE A 8 0.49 11.33 -0.55
CA ILE A 8 -0.93 11.31 -0.17
C ILE A 8 -1.78 12.28 -1.00
N GLU A 9 -1.30 13.50 -1.28
CA GLU A 9 -1.99 14.48 -2.13
C GLU A 9 -2.16 14.01 -3.59
N HIS A 10 -1.09 13.51 -4.22
CA HIS A 10 -1.14 12.95 -5.57
C HIS A 10 -2.13 11.78 -5.68
N TRP A 11 -2.24 10.99 -4.62
CA TRP A 11 -3.09 9.81 -4.54
C TRP A 11 -4.54 10.19 -4.28
N GLN A 12 -4.77 11.19 -3.42
CA GLN A 12 -6.08 11.82 -3.17
C GLN A 12 -6.65 12.44 -4.45
N ALA A 13 -5.83 13.17 -5.22
CA ALA A 13 -6.23 13.73 -6.50
C ALA A 13 -6.63 12.65 -7.53
N ARG A 14 -5.97 11.48 -7.51
CA ARG A 14 -6.35 10.34 -8.36
C ARG A 14 -7.57 9.57 -7.85
N THR A 15 -7.93 9.67 -6.57
CA THR A 15 -9.03 8.90 -5.97
C THR A 15 -10.42 9.48 -6.26
N GLU A 16 -10.53 10.76 -6.64
CA GLU A 16 -11.82 11.40 -6.94
C GLU A 16 -12.57 10.80 -8.14
N ILE A 17 -11.89 10.02 -8.99
CA ILE A 17 -12.48 9.52 -10.25
C ILE A 17 -12.93 8.05 -10.14
N ASN A 18 -12.44 7.25 -9.19
CA ASN A 18 -12.95 5.88 -9.01
C ASN A 18 -12.59 5.27 -7.64
N ASN A 19 -13.61 4.91 -6.85
CA ASN A 19 -13.50 4.36 -5.49
C ASN A 19 -12.92 2.92 -5.43
N GLN A 20 -12.36 2.43 -6.55
CA GLN A 20 -11.90 1.04 -6.73
C GLN A 20 -10.39 0.91 -6.97
N PHE A 21 -9.63 2.00 -6.99
CA PHE A 21 -8.18 1.88 -7.19
C PHE A 21 -7.50 1.26 -5.95
N VAL A 22 -6.94 0.08 -6.15
CA VAL A 22 -6.16 -0.67 -5.15
C VAL A 22 -4.91 0.10 -4.72
N GLU A 23 -4.35 0.84 -5.66
CA GLU A 23 -3.10 1.53 -5.53
C GLU A 23 -3.13 2.70 -4.50
N PRO A 24 -4.07 3.67 -4.54
CA PRO A 24 -4.26 4.66 -3.48
C PRO A 24 -4.56 4.07 -2.11
N LYS A 25 -5.37 3.01 -2.05
CA LYS A 25 -5.66 2.35 -0.78
C LYS A 25 -4.38 1.77 -0.17
N LEU A 26 -3.56 1.10 -0.98
CA LEU A 26 -2.28 0.59 -0.52
C LEU A 26 -1.32 1.71 -0.10
N ALA A 27 -1.22 2.80 -0.86
CA ALA A 27 -0.37 3.94 -0.52
C ALA A 27 -0.76 4.60 0.81
N ILE A 28 -2.07 4.75 1.07
CA ILE A 28 -2.60 5.21 2.36
C ILE A 28 -2.22 4.22 3.47
N GLY A 29 -2.39 2.93 3.24
CA GLY A 29 -1.98 1.89 4.19
C GLY A 29 -0.50 1.99 4.57
N VAL A 30 0.38 2.17 3.58
CA VAL A 30 1.82 2.35 3.78
C VAL A 30 2.13 3.64 4.56
N ALA A 31 1.49 4.75 4.22
CA ALA A 31 1.68 6.01 4.94
C ALA A 31 1.22 5.92 6.40
N LEU A 32 0.10 5.24 6.67
CA LEU A 32 -0.39 5.00 8.03
C LEU A 32 0.57 4.11 8.82
N TYR A 33 1.18 3.11 8.18
CA TYR A 33 2.19 2.25 8.79
C TYR A 33 3.37 3.10 9.29
N ASN A 34 3.89 3.99 8.45
CA ASN A 34 4.99 4.86 8.81
C ASN A 34 4.62 5.92 9.87
N LYS A 35 3.34 6.29 9.96
CA LYS A 35 2.80 7.13 11.05
C LYS A 35 2.57 6.36 12.36
N GLY A 36 2.89 5.06 12.43
CA GLY A 36 2.71 4.22 13.60
C GLY A 36 1.28 3.71 13.80
N LYS A 37 0.36 4.02 12.88
CA LYS A 37 -1.04 3.56 12.90
C LYS A 37 -1.14 2.16 12.29
N ILE A 38 -0.48 1.20 12.92
CA ILE A 38 -0.28 -0.15 12.37
C ILE A 38 -1.62 -0.87 12.14
N THR A 39 -2.56 -0.80 13.09
CA THR A 39 -3.87 -1.47 12.96
C THR A 39 -4.68 -0.94 11.78
N GLU A 40 -4.81 0.39 11.64
CA GLU A 40 -5.53 1.02 10.52
C GLU A 40 -4.85 0.70 9.18
N SER A 41 -3.51 0.76 9.17
CA SER A 41 -2.69 0.42 8.01
C SER A 41 -2.96 -0.99 7.50
N LEU A 42 -2.95 -1.98 8.39
CA LEU A 42 -3.15 -3.38 8.03
C LEU A 42 -4.56 -3.61 7.47
N ILE A 43 -5.59 -3.05 8.10
CA ILE A 43 -6.98 -3.16 7.60
C ILE A 43 -7.10 -2.63 6.17
N ILE A 44 -6.53 -1.46 5.90
CA ILE A 44 -6.62 -0.82 4.58
C ILE A 44 -5.77 -1.58 3.55
N ALA A 45 -4.54 -1.96 3.91
CA ALA A 45 -3.65 -2.68 3.03
C ALA A 45 -4.20 -4.07 2.70
N GLU A 46 -4.77 -4.80 3.66
CA GLU A 46 -5.46 -6.05 3.40
C GLU A 46 -6.63 -5.87 2.44
N ALA A 47 -7.48 -4.87 2.67
CA ALA A 47 -8.61 -4.60 1.79
C ALA A 47 -8.15 -4.28 0.36
N ALA A 48 -7.04 -3.56 0.21
CA ALA A 48 -6.43 -3.30 -1.10
C ALA A 48 -5.89 -4.59 -1.74
N LEU A 49 -5.07 -5.35 -1.01
CA LEU A 49 -4.44 -6.57 -1.53
C LEU A 49 -5.45 -7.69 -1.80
N LYS A 50 -6.59 -7.74 -1.09
CA LYS A 50 -7.70 -8.64 -1.41
C LYS A 50 -8.35 -8.34 -2.77
N LEU A 51 -8.33 -7.08 -3.21
CA LEU A 51 -8.85 -6.70 -4.53
C LEU A 51 -7.87 -7.06 -5.65
N ASP A 52 -6.58 -6.80 -5.44
CA ASP A 52 -5.52 -7.22 -6.37
C ASP A 52 -4.20 -7.47 -5.61
N LYS A 53 -3.87 -8.75 -5.43
CA LYS A 53 -2.68 -9.19 -4.68
C LYS A 53 -1.38 -8.82 -5.39
N SER A 54 -1.40 -8.53 -6.69
CA SER A 54 -0.18 -8.16 -7.41
C SER A 54 0.42 -6.84 -6.93
N TRP A 55 -0.38 -6.00 -6.24
CA TRP A 55 0.10 -4.81 -5.53
C TRP A 55 0.97 -5.15 -4.31
N GLY A 56 0.96 -6.39 -3.84
CA GLY A 56 1.89 -6.90 -2.82
C GLY A 56 3.29 -7.15 -3.35
N ASN A 57 3.57 -6.84 -4.62
CA ASN A 57 4.87 -7.02 -5.24
C ASN A 57 5.59 -5.67 -5.38
N LEU A 58 6.74 -5.52 -4.71
CA LEU A 58 7.57 -4.32 -4.77
C LEU A 58 8.00 -3.93 -6.20
N GLN A 59 8.19 -4.91 -7.09
CA GLN A 59 8.54 -4.61 -8.49
C GLN A 59 7.38 -3.94 -9.23
N ARG A 60 6.13 -4.32 -8.93
CA ARG A 60 4.96 -3.64 -9.48
C ARG A 60 4.87 -2.22 -8.95
N LEU A 61 5.02 -2.02 -7.63
CA LEU A 61 5.02 -0.70 -7.02
C LEU A 61 6.08 0.23 -7.66
N LYS A 62 7.27 -0.31 -7.91
CA LYS A 62 8.34 0.43 -8.60
C LYS A 62 7.98 0.79 -10.04
N LYS A 63 7.30 -0.10 -10.77
CA LYS A 63 6.84 0.15 -12.14
C LYS A 63 5.78 1.25 -12.19
N GLU A 64 4.97 1.37 -11.14
CA GLU A 64 3.97 2.42 -10.96
C GLU A 64 4.56 3.71 -10.36
N LEU A 65 5.89 3.87 -10.45
CA LEU A 65 6.62 5.08 -10.09
C LEU A 65 6.50 5.47 -8.61
N TRP A 66 6.33 4.49 -7.72
CA TRP A 66 6.44 4.74 -6.29
C TRP A 66 7.84 5.23 -5.95
N GLY A 67 7.93 6.31 -5.18
CA GLY A 67 9.23 6.84 -4.74
C GLY A 67 9.95 5.88 -3.80
N ASP A 68 11.29 5.92 -3.79
CA ASP A 68 12.13 4.97 -3.03
C ASP A 68 11.71 4.84 -1.56
N LYS A 69 11.44 5.97 -0.89
CA LYS A 69 11.01 5.99 0.51
C LYS A 69 9.68 5.28 0.73
N LEU A 70 8.75 5.43 -0.23
CA LEU A 70 7.44 4.77 -0.17
C LEU A 70 7.58 3.27 -0.44
N LEU A 71 8.49 2.87 -1.33
CA LEU A 71 8.84 1.46 -1.56
C LEU A 71 9.46 0.81 -0.31
N GLU A 72 10.35 1.51 0.39
CA GLU A 72 10.92 1.03 1.66
C GLU A 72 9.86 0.84 2.75
N ASP A 73 8.93 1.79 2.87
CA ASP A 73 7.84 1.69 3.84
C ASP A 73 6.83 0.61 3.44
N ALA A 74 6.55 0.46 2.13
CA ALA A 74 5.74 -0.62 1.61
C ALA A 74 6.38 -1.98 1.91
N ALA A 75 7.69 -2.11 1.74
CA ALA A 75 8.41 -3.34 2.06
C ALA A 75 8.20 -3.75 3.53
N LYS A 76 8.29 -2.80 4.48
CA LYS A 76 8.04 -3.08 5.90
C LYS A 76 6.61 -3.55 6.17
N LEU A 77 5.63 -2.93 5.51
CA LEU A 77 4.23 -3.34 5.60
C LEU A 77 4.03 -4.75 5.03
N LEU A 78 4.59 -5.03 3.86
CA LEU A 78 4.46 -6.32 3.17
C LEU A 78 5.22 -7.43 3.90
N GLU A 79 6.26 -7.10 4.67
CA GLU A 79 6.98 -8.02 5.55
C GLU A 79 6.17 -8.41 6.80
N ASN A 80 5.04 -7.74 7.08
CA ASN A 80 4.19 -8.09 8.21
C ASN A 80 3.62 -9.51 8.05
N PRO A 81 3.67 -10.37 9.09
CA PRO A 81 3.15 -11.74 9.03
C PRO A 81 1.73 -11.85 8.51
N GLN A 82 0.85 -10.92 8.89
CA GLN A 82 -0.55 -10.92 8.46
C GLN A 82 -0.70 -10.67 6.96
N ILE A 83 0.09 -9.74 6.41
CA ILE A 83 0.10 -9.42 4.99
C ILE A 83 0.80 -10.52 4.20
N LYS A 84 1.89 -11.09 4.72
CA LYS A 84 2.56 -12.25 4.11
C LYS A 84 1.60 -13.42 3.97
N VAL A 85 0.91 -13.79 5.04
CA VAL A 85 -0.09 -14.87 5.03
C VAL A 85 -1.18 -14.59 4.00
N LEU A 86 -1.73 -13.36 3.96
CA LEU A 86 -2.71 -12.98 2.94
C LEU A 86 -2.19 -13.17 1.50
N LEU A 87 -0.93 -12.83 1.23
CA LEU A 87 -0.34 -12.97 -0.10
C LEU A 87 -0.05 -14.43 -0.47
N SER A 88 0.27 -15.27 0.52
CA SER A 88 0.51 -16.71 0.36
C SER A 88 -0.76 -17.57 0.30
N GLU A 89 -1.85 -17.15 0.94
CA GLU A 89 -3.09 -17.93 1.15
C GLU A 89 -3.89 -18.28 -0.13
N ASN A 90 -3.44 -17.93 -1.34
CA ASN A 90 -4.12 -18.32 -2.59
C ASN A 90 -3.34 -19.33 -3.45
N GLU A 91 -2.35 -20.03 -2.88
CA GLU A 91 -1.67 -21.15 -3.57
C GLU A 91 -2.33 -22.52 -3.38
N GLU A 92 -3.60 -22.59 -2.94
CA GLU A 92 -4.39 -23.84 -2.90
C GLU A 92 -5.28 -24.03 -4.14
#